data_AF-A0A6I3I9R2-F1
#
_entry.id   AF-A0A6I3I9R2-F1
#
_cell.length_a   1.000
_cell.length_b   1.000
_cell.length_c   1.000
_cell.angle_alpha   90.00
_cell.angle_beta   90.00
_cell.angle_gamma   90.00
#
_symmetry.space_group_name_H-M   'P 1'
#
loop_
_entity.id
_entity.type
_entity.pdbx_description
1 polymer ?
#
loop_
_entity_poly.entity_id
_entity_poly.type
_entity_poly.pdbx_seq_one_letter_code
_entity_poly.pdbx_strand_id
1 'polypeptide(L)'
;MDRHLDLHLDRRGGAALRRRYLSLGVGELVAAGVFLVAALNVVLPGWASTERPALWGGLAPLLIILVQAGVYWLAARSWTPRSTMPRALATTYRALRVANVALLAAGLVLVVRHWPSSPGHAALAIGVWAFAVVEYVNYFLVRLSYPASRWLGTVTQWRTPRLVQDLREARSGG
;
A
#
# COMPACT_ATOMS: atom_id res chain seq x y z
N MET A 1 -25.48 34.41 -10.82
CA MET A 1 -24.43 33.37 -10.93
C MET A 1 -24.09 32.86 -9.54
N ASP A 2 -24.25 31.57 -9.24
CA ASP A 2 -25.53 30.99 -8.81
C ASP A 2 -25.24 30.02 -7.65
N ARG A 3 -25.41 30.49 -6.40
CA ARG A 3 -25.00 29.80 -5.16
C ARG A 3 -25.70 28.44 -4.96
N HIS A 4 -26.83 28.23 -5.65
CA HIS A 4 -27.56 26.96 -5.66
C HIS A 4 -26.86 25.87 -6.50
N LEU A 5 -26.18 26.24 -7.58
CA LEU A 5 -25.50 25.31 -8.48
C LEU A 5 -24.23 24.72 -7.82
N ASP A 6 -23.48 25.55 -7.09
CA ASP A 6 -22.27 25.13 -6.37
C ASP A 6 -22.56 24.07 -5.29
N LEU A 7 -23.67 24.23 -4.55
CA LEU A 7 -24.12 23.28 -3.52
C LEU A 7 -24.48 21.89 -4.09
N HIS A 8 -25.02 21.84 -5.31
CA HIS A 8 -25.34 20.56 -5.95
C HIS A 8 -24.10 19.84 -6.50
N LEU A 9 -23.11 20.59 -7.00
CA LEU A 9 -21.82 20.04 -7.45
C LEU A 9 -21.00 19.47 -6.29
N ASP A 10 -20.95 20.18 -5.16
CA ASP A 10 -20.24 19.73 -3.95
C ASP A 10 -20.84 18.45 -3.35
N ARG A 11 -22.18 18.33 -3.30
CA ARG A 11 -22.85 17.13 -2.80
C ARG A 11 -22.60 15.91 -3.71
N ARG A 12 -22.61 16.10 -5.03
CA ARG A 12 -22.31 15.02 -6.00
C ARG A 12 -20.85 14.60 -5.93
N GLY A 13 -19.91 15.54 -5.84
CA GLY A 13 -18.49 15.27 -5.68
C GLY A 13 -18.16 14.51 -4.39
N GLY A 14 -18.76 14.92 -3.26
CA GLY A 14 -18.59 14.25 -1.97
C GLY A 14 -19.15 12.81 -1.96
N ALA A 15 -20.28 12.56 -2.61
CA ALA A 15 -20.85 11.23 -2.73
C ALA A 15 -19.99 10.28 -3.59
N ALA A 16 -19.46 10.77 -4.71
CA ALA A 16 -18.56 10.01 -5.59
C ALA A 16 -17.26 9.64 -4.86
N LEU A 17 -16.68 10.57 -4.11
CA LEU A 17 -15.46 10.35 -3.34
C LEU A 17 -15.64 9.29 -2.25
N ARG A 18 -16.77 9.32 -1.53
CA ARG A 18 -17.10 8.31 -0.51
C ARG A 18 -17.28 6.91 -1.12
N ARG A 19 -17.88 6.80 -2.31
CA ARG A 19 -17.99 5.52 -3.04
C ARG A 19 -16.62 5.00 -3.44
N ARG A 20 -15.72 5.87 -3.91
CA ARG A 20 -14.35 5.49 -4.27
C ARG A 20 -13.59 4.93 -3.08
N TYR A 21 -13.65 5.56 -1.91
CA TYR A 21 -12.99 5.01 -0.70
C TYR A 21 -13.61 3.72 -0.20
N LEU A 22 -14.92 3.54 -0.36
CA LEU A 22 -15.54 2.25 -0.07
C LEU A 22 -15.00 1.17 -1.01
N SER A 23 -14.94 1.44 -2.32
CA SER A 23 -14.42 0.49 -3.29
C SER A 23 -12.95 0.14 -3.05
N LEU A 24 -12.11 1.15 -2.75
CA LEU A 24 -10.71 0.94 -2.40
C LEU A 24 -10.59 0.11 -1.12
N GLY A 25 -11.21 0.56 -0.03
CA GLY A 25 -11.09 -0.11 1.26
C GLY A 25 -11.62 -1.54 1.25
N VAL A 26 -12.73 -1.80 0.55
CA VAL A 26 -13.24 -3.18 0.35
C VAL A 26 -12.28 -3.99 -0.52
N GLY A 27 -11.72 -3.39 -1.58
CA GLY A 27 -10.74 -4.04 -2.45
C GLY A 27 -9.52 -4.55 -1.69
N GLU A 28 -8.94 -3.72 -0.81
CA GLU A 28 -7.80 -4.11 0.03
C GLU A 28 -8.13 -5.28 0.96
N LEU A 29 -9.30 -5.25 1.62
CA LEU A 29 -9.73 -6.32 2.53
C LEU A 29 -10.03 -7.61 1.78
N VAL A 30 -10.64 -7.53 0.60
CA VAL A 30 -10.86 -8.69 -0.27
C VAL A 30 -9.53 -9.27 -0.73
N ALA A 31 -8.57 -8.44 -1.15
CA ALA A 31 -7.23 -8.89 -1.53
C ALA A 31 -6.52 -9.61 -0.38
N ALA A 32 -6.55 -9.05 0.84
CA ALA A 32 -6.01 -9.69 2.02
C ALA A 32 -6.67 -11.05 2.30
N GLY A 33 -8.00 -11.12 2.20
CA GLY A 33 -8.75 -12.38 2.34
C GLY A 33 -8.36 -13.42 1.29
N VAL A 34 -8.26 -13.02 0.01
CA VAL A 34 -7.86 -13.91 -1.09
C VAL A 34 -6.45 -14.42 -0.88
N PHE A 35 -5.48 -13.57 -0.54
CA PHE A 35 -4.11 -14.01 -0.26
C PHE A 35 -4.04 -14.98 0.92
N LEU A 36 -4.77 -14.71 1.99
CA LEU A 36 -4.81 -15.61 3.15
C LEU A 36 -5.44 -16.97 2.79
N VAL A 37 -6.59 -16.97 2.10
CA VAL A 37 -7.26 -18.21 1.69
C VAL A 37 -6.41 -19.01 0.71
N ALA A 38 -5.81 -18.36 -0.28
CA ALA A 38 -4.91 -19.00 -1.23
C ALA A 38 -3.67 -19.57 -0.53
N ALA A 39 -3.10 -18.83 0.42
CA ALA A 39 -1.98 -19.32 1.21
C ALA A 39 -2.36 -20.58 1.99
N LEU A 40 -3.46 -20.57 2.73
CA LEU A 40 -3.85 -21.69 3.59
C LEU A 40 -4.26 -22.95 2.80
N ASN A 41 -4.96 -22.79 1.68
CA ASN A 41 -5.59 -23.90 0.97
C ASN A 41 -4.76 -24.41 -0.23
N VAL A 42 -3.92 -23.56 -0.81
CA VAL A 42 -3.18 -23.88 -2.05
C VAL A 42 -1.68 -23.94 -1.80
N VAL A 43 -1.12 -22.91 -1.16
CA VAL A 43 0.35 -22.78 -1.04
C VAL A 43 0.89 -23.61 0.13
N LEU A 44 0.40 -23.37 1.34
CA LEU A 44 0.92 -23.93 2.59
C LEU A 44 0.94 -25.48 2.65
N PRO A 45 -0.04 -26.21 2.07
CA PRO A 45 0.02 -27.68 2.04
C PRO A 45 1.23 -28.23 1.28
N GLY A 46 1.75 -27.50 0.29
CA GLY A 46 2.94 -27.88 -0.48
C GLY A 46 4.27 -27.58 0.23
N TRP A 47 4.24 -26.94 1.39
CA TRP A 47 5.44 -26.47 2.09
C TRP A 47 5.75 -27.33 3.32
N ALA A 48 7.03 -27.71 3.45
CA ALA A 48 7.55 -28.37 4.63
C ALA A 48 7.39 -27.48 5.88
N SER A 49 7.10 -28.09 7.04
CA SER A 49 6.83 -27.36 8.29
C SER A 49 7.96 -26.41 8.69
N THR A 50 9.20 -26.77 8.40
CA THR A 50 10.42 -25.98 8.67
C THR A 50 10.56 -24.74 7.77
N GLU A 51 9.95 -24.75 6.57
CA GLU A 51 10.00 -23.68 5.57
C GLU A 51 8.81 -22.71 5.68
N ARG A 52 7.69 -23.14 6.29
CA ARG A 52 6.49 -22.30 6.49
C ARG A 52 6.75 -20.95 7.15
N PRO A 53 7.67 -20.80 8.13
CA PRO A 53 7.98 -19.50 8.69
C PRO A 53 8.50 -18.49 7.66
N ALA A 54 9.20 -18.93 6.61
CA ALA A 54 9.65 -18.04 5.53
C ALA A 54 8.46 -17.50 4.72
N LEU A 55 7.48 -18.35 4.39
CA LEU A 55 6.25 -17.90 3.73
C LEU A 55 5.51 -16.87 4.60
N TRP A 56 5.34 -17.16 5.89
CA TRP A 56 4.72 -16.22 6.83
C TRP A 56 5.53 -14.93 7.02
N GLY A 57 6.85 -15.00 6.88
CA GLY A 57 7.74 -13.84 6.91
C GLY A 57 7.44 -12.83 5.80
N GLY A 58 7.00 -13.27 4.63
CA GLY A 58 6.50 -12.37 3.58
C GLY A 58 5.02 -12.05 3.72
N LEU A 59 4.20 -13.07 4.00
CA LEU A 59 2.75 -12.97 3.94
C LEU A 59 2.15 -12.17 5.11
N ALA A 60 2.63 -12.36 6.34
CA ALA A 60 2.06 -11.67 7.50
C ALA A 60 2.21 -10.14 7.41
N PRO A 61 3.39 -9.57 7.06
CA PRO A 61 3.52 -8.15 6.81
C PRO A 61 2.57 -7.64 5.73
N LEU A 62 2.47 -8.36 4.60
CA LEU A 62 1.57 -8.01 3.51
C LEU A 62 0.11 -7.91 3.97
N LEU A 63 -0.40 -8.95 4.64
CA LEU A 63 -1.78 -8.99 5.11
C LEU A 63 -2.08 -7.86 6.10
N ILE A 64 -1.15 -7.59 7.03
CA ILE A 64 -1.30 -6.53 8.02
C ILE A 64 -1.36 -5.17 7.32
N ILE A 65 -0.49 -4.91 6.34
CA ILE A 65 -0.48 -3.64 5.59
C ILE A 65 -1.78 -3.45 4.79
N LEU A 66 -2.24 -4.49 4.09
CA LEU A 66 -3.51 -4.44 3.33
C LEU A 66 -4.71 -4.19 4.24
N VAL A 67 -4.78 -4.86 5.40
CA VAL A 67 -5.85 -4.62 6.37
C VAL A 67 -5.81 -3.20 6.92
N GLN A 68 -4.63 -2.69 7.26
CA GLN A 68 -4.46 -1.30 7.71
C GLN A 68 -4.89 -0.30 6.63
N ALA A 69 -4.52 -0.54 5.37
CA ALA A 69 -4.94 0.27 4.22
C ALA A 69 -6.47 0.23 4.02
N GLY A 70 -7.06 -0.97 4.08
CA GLY A 70 -8.51 -1.16 3.99
C GLY A 70 -9.26 -0.38 5.08
N VAL A 71 -8.83 -0.54 6.33
CA VAL A 71 -9.39 0.18 7.49
C VAL A 71 -9.22 1.69 7.33
N TYR A 72 -8.07 2.16 6.86
CA TYR A 72 -7.82 3.58 6.59
C TYR A 72 -8.86 4.16 5.64
N TRP A 73 -9.03 3.56 4.46
CA TRP A 73 -9.97 4.07 3.44
C TRP A 73 -11.41 4.04 3.94
N LEU A 74 -11.79 2.99 4.67
CA LEU A 74 -13.12 2.87 5.23
C LEU A 74 -13.38 3.94 6.31
N ALA A 75 -12.40 4.24 7.15
CA ALA A 75 -12.48 5.30 8.16
C ALA A 75 -12.49 6.70 7.52
N ALA A 76 -11.71 6.91 6.46
CA ALA A 76 -11.60 8.20 5.76
C ALA A 76 -12.91 8.72 5.16
N ARG A 77 -13.89 7.83 4.95
CA ARG A 77 -15.27 8.16 4.55
C ARG A 77 -16.04 8.99 5.57
N SER A 78 -15.63 8.97 6.85
CA SER A 78 -16.33 9.66 7.93
C SER A 78 -15.96 11.14 8.04
N TRP A 79 -14.71 11.51 7.71
CA TRP A 79 -14.24 12.89 7.78
C TRP A 79 -14.12 13.59 6.41
N THR A 80 -14.01 12.86 5.30
CA THR A 80 -13.93 13.46 3.96
C THR A 80 -15.32 13.73 3.35
N PRO A 81 -15.59 14.89 2.71
CA PRO A 81 -14.71 16.04 2.45
C PRO A 81 -14.79 17.15 3.51
N ARG A 82 -15.58 16.97 4.56
CA ARG A 82 -16.04 18.08 5.43
C ARG A 82 -15.11 18.42 6.58
N SER A 83 -14.07 17.61 6.84
CA SER A 83 -13.19 17.78 7.99
C SER A 83 -11.80 17.18 7.75
N THR A 84 -10.83 17.68 8.52
CA THR A 84 -9.46 17.16 8.56
C THR A 84 -9.37 15.91 9.42
N MET A 85 -8.39 15.06 9.14
CA MET A 85 -8.11 13.85 9.91
C MET A 85 -7.93 14.15 11.41
N PRO A 86 -8.60 13.39 12.30
CA PRO A 86 -8.40 13.51 13.74
C PRO A 86 -6.92 13.35 14.17
N ARG A 87 -6.44 14.20 15.08
CA ARG A 87 -5.05 14.17 15.59
C ARG A 87 -4.65 12.82 16.20
N ALA A 88 -5.60 12.16 16.86
CA ALA A 88 -5.40 10.83 17.43
C ALA A 88 -5.03 9.80 16.34
N LEU A 89 -5.76 9.78 15.23
CA LEU A 89 -5.47 8.90 14.10
C LEU A 89 -4.10 9.24 13.48
N ALA A 90 -3.78 10.52 13.29
CA ALA A 90 -2.47 10.91 12.76
C ALA A 90 -1.30 10.37 13.62
N THR A 91 -1.49 10.32 14.95
CA THR A 91 -0.50 9.75 15.88
C THR A 91 -0.43 8.23 15.75
N THR A 92 -1.58 7.55 15.69
CA THR A 92 -1.65 6.10 15.46
C THR A 92 -0.94 5.71 14.15
N TYR A 93 -1.18 6.43 13.04
CA TYR A 93 -0.53 6.12 11.76
C TYR A 93 0.98 6.33 11.78
N ARG A 94 1.50 7.29 12.57
CA ARG A 94 2.95 7.44 12.77
C ARG A 94 3.54 6.24 13.51
N ALA A 95 2.87 5.76 14.56
CA ALA A 95 3.29 4.57 15.29
C ALA A 95 3.24 3.32 14.39
N LEU A 96 2.15 3.14 13.63
CA LEU A 96 1.99 2.04 12.66
C LEU A 96 3.08 2.07 11.59
N ARG A 97 3.48 3.26 11.11
CA ARG A 97 4.57 3.41 10.14
C ARG A 97 5.88 2.79 10.64
N VAL A 98 6.24 3.05 11.90
CA VAL A 98 7.46 2.50 12.52
C VAL A 98 7.29 1.01 12.80
N ALA A 99 6.14 0.61 13.34
CA ALA A 99 5.83 -0.79 13.60
C ALA A 99 5.89 -1.65 12.32
N ASN A 100 5.43 -1.13 11.19
CA ASN A 100 5.50 -1.84 9.91
C ASN A 100 6.92 -2.01 9.39
N VAL A 101 7.84 -1.07 9.64
CA VAL A 101 9.27 -1.27 9.31
C VAL A 101 9.85 -2.41 10.14
N ALA A 102 9.58 -2.41 11.45
CA ALA A 102 10.02 -3.49 12.33
C ALA A 102 9.41 -4.84 11.91
N LEU A 103 8.15 -4.85 11.50
CA LEU A 103 7.44 -6.03 11.01
C LEU A 103 8.04 -6.55 9.69
N LEU A 104 8.34 -5.68 8.73
CA LEU A 104 9.00 -6.06 7.48
C LEU A 104 10.42 -6.61 7.72
N ALA A 105 11.16 -6.00 8.64
CA ALA A 105 12.49 -6.48 9.02
C ALA A 105 12.42 -7.86 9.70
N ALA A 106 11.50 -8.04 10.66
CA ALA A 106 11.26 -9.34 11.28
C ALA A 106 10.81 -10.39 10.27
N GLY A 107 9.95 -10.01 9.32
CA GLY A 107 9.54 -10.84 8.21
C GLY A 107 10.71 -11.29 7.34
N LEU A 108 11.61 -10.38 7.00
CA LEU A 108 12.83 -10.69 6.24
C LEU A 108 13.74 -11.66 7.00
N VAL A 109 13.91 -11.45 8.30
CA VAL A 109 14.69 -12.37 9.16
C VAL A 109 14.10 -13.78 9.13
N LEU A 110 12.77 -13.92 9.17
CA LEU A 110 12.12 -15.22 9.02
C LEU A 110 12.38 -15.86 7.66
N VAL A 111 12.29 -15.09 6.58
CA VAL A 111 12.61 -15.57 5.22
C VAL A 111 14.04 -16.08 5.13
N VAL A 112 15.01 -15.33 5.67
CA VAL A 112 16.43 -15.70 5.62
C VAL A 112 16.73 -16.90 6.53
N ARG A 113 16.17 -16.94 7.75
CA ARG A 113 16.43 -18.01 8.72
C ARG A 113 15.81 -19.34 8.31
N HIS A 114 14.65 -19.31 7.67
CA HIS A 114 13.90 -20.50 7.25
C HIS A 114 13.93 -20.67 5.73
N TRP A 115 15.10 -20.39 5.14
CA TRP A 115 15.27 -20.34 3.69
C TRP A 115 14.77 -21.63 3.02
N PRO A 116 13.83 -21.54 2.06
CA PRO A 116 13.29 -22.72 1.41
C PRO A 116 14.32 -23.43 0.52
N SER A 117 14.29 -24.76 0.52
CA SER A 117 15.21 -25.60 -0.27
C SER A 117 14.87 -25.58 -1.76
N SER A 118 13.58 -25.41 -2.08
CA SER A 118 13.07 -25.29 -3.44
C SER A 118 13.24 -23.85 -3.96
N PRO A 119 13.86 -23.64 -5.13
CA PRO A 119 13.98 -22.31 -5.74
C PRO A 119 12.63 -21.63 -5.96
N GLY A 120 11.58 -22.40 -6.29
CA GLY A 120 10.23 -21.86 -6.47
C GLY A 120 9.61 -21.35 -5.17
N HIS A 121 9.81 -22.07 -4.06
CA HIS A 121 9.37 -21.62 -2.74
C HIS A 121 10.15 -20.39 -2.29
N ALA A 122 11.46 -20.37 -2.46
CA ALA A 122 12.29 -19.21 -2.12
C ALA A 122 11.86 -17.97 -2.93
N ALA A 123 11.66 -18.11 -4.24
CA ALA A 123 11.17 -17.04 -5.10
C ALA A 123 9.79 -16.52 -4.65
N LEU A 124 8.88 -17.41 -4.27
CA LEU A 124 7.56 -17.03 -3.77
C LEU A 124 7.65 -16.27 -2.43
N ALA A 125 8.43 -16.77 -1.45
CA ALA A 125 8.59 -16.09 -0.16
C ALA A 125 9.18 -14.68 -0.31
N ILE A 126 10.24 -14.55 -1.12
CA ILE A 126 10.86 -13.25 -1.41
C ILE A 126 9.91 -12.36 -2.19
N GLY A 127 9.20 -12.90 -3.20
CA GLY A 127 8.25 -12.15 -4.00
C GLY A 127 7.12 -11.58 -3.17
N VAL A 128 6.53 -12.37 -2.27
CA VAL A 128 5.47 -11.93 -1.36
C VAL A 128 6.01 -10.88 -0.37
N TRP A 129 7.22 -11.08 0.17
CA TRP A 129 7.85 -10.10 1.05
C TRP A 129 8.14 -8.78 0.33
N ALA A 130 8.69 -8.83 -0.89
CA ALA A 130 8.97 -7.66 -1.70
C ALA A 130 7.68 -6.91 -2.06
N PHE A 131 6.60 -7.64 -2.36
CA PHE A 131 5.28 -7.07 -2.57
C PHE A 131 4.77 -6.36 -1.29
N ALA A 132 4.98 -6.93 -0.11
CA ALA A 132 4.68 -6.25 1.16
C ALA A 132 5.44 -4.93 1.33
N VAL A 133 6.72 -4.88 0.93
CA VAL A 133 7.51 -3.64 0.94
C VAL A 133 6.92 -2.61 -0.03
N VAL A 134 6.54 -3.02 -1.23
CA VAL A 134 5.90 -2.13 -2.22
C VAL A 134 4.60 -1.55 -1.65
N GLU A 135 3.75 -2.37 -1.05
CA GLU A 135 2.52 -1.90 -0.41
C GLU A 135 2.80 -0.97 0.78
N TYR A 136 3.81 -1.27 1.60
CA TYR A 136 4.24 -0.36 2.67
C TYR A 136 4.66 1.00 2.11
N VAL A 137 5.48 1.02 1.06
CA VAL A 137 5.93 2.25 0.40
C VAL A 137 4.71 3.02 -0.14
N ASN A 138 3.78 2.33 -0.81
CA ASN A 138 2.56 2.88 -1.39
C ASN A 138 1.67 3.56 -0.33
N TYR A 139 1.52 2.96 0.85
CA TYR A 139 0.62 3.47 1.88
C TYR A 139 1.28 4.41 2.90
N PHE A 140 2.57 4.26 3.18
CA PHE A 140 3.24 4.94 4.32
C PHE A 140 4.40 5.87 3.95
N LEU A 141 5.05 5.73 2.79
CA LEU A 141 6.21 6.55 2.40
C LEU A 141 5.91 7.52 1.25
N VAL A 142 5.32 7.03 0.16
CA VAL A 142 4.90 7.88 -0.95
C VAL A 142 3.52 8.44 -0.60
N ARG A 143 3.46 9.73 -0.26
CA ARG A 143 2.20 10.47 -0.03
C ARG A 143 1.32 10.47 -1.29
N LEU A 144 0.54 9.41 -1.53
CA LEU A 144 -0.54 9.36 -2.52
C LEU A 144 -1.93 9.70 -1.93
N SER A 145 -2.03 9.83 -0.61
CA SER A 145 -3.26 10.19 0.10
C SER A 145 -3.13 11.61 0.66
N TYR A 146 -3.24 12.72 -0.09
CA TYR A 146 -4.43 13.34 -0.73
C TYR A 146 -3.96 14.62 -1.48
N PRO A 147 -4.71 15.21 -2.44
CA PRO A 147 -6.00 14.81 -3.02
C PRO A 147 -5.89 14.30 -4.46
N ALA A 148 -6.77 13.38 -4.82
CA ALA A 148 -6.89 12.74 -6.13
C ALA A 148 -7.21 13.70 -7.31
N SER A 149 -7.27 15.01 -7.09
CA SER A 149 -7.58 16.02 -8.11
C SER A 149 -6.35 16.55 -8.87
N ARG A 150 -5.12 16.28 -8.42
CA ARG A 150 -3.88 16.73 -9.14
C ARG A 150 -3.05 15.61 -9.78
N TRP A 151 -3.39 14.34 -9.56
CA TRP A 151 -2.54 13.22 -9.99
C TRP A 151 -2.80 12.75 -11.43
N LEU A 152 -4.00 12.92 -11.98
CA LEU A 152 -4.32 12.51 -13.36
C LEU A 152 -3.52 13.28 -14.44
N GLY A 153 -2.87 14.39 -14.08
CA GLY A 153 -2.02 15.15 -15.00
C GLY A 153 -0.54 14.79 -15.00
N THR A 154 -0.06 13.95 -14.07
CA THR A 154 1.39 13.75 -13.89
C THR A 154 1.86 12.29 -14.01
N VAL A 155 0.98 11.30 -13.84
CA VAL A 155 1.44 9.90 -13.66
C VAL A 155 1.36 9.01 -14.90
N THR A 156 1.30 9.65 -16.07
CA THR A 156 1.67 9.02 -17.34
C THR A 156 3.00 9.52 -17.87
N GLN A 157 3.78 10.27 -17.06
CA GLN A 157 5.12 10.67 -17.42
C GLN A 157 6.12 10.08 -16.43
N TRP A 158 6.52 8.85 -16.71
CA TRP A 158 7.92 8.45 -16.52
C TRP A 158 8.80 9.31 -17.45
N ARG A 159 8.89 10.61 -17.14
CA ARG A 159 9.89 11.48 -17.73
C ARG A 159 11.11 11.40 -16.83
N THR A 160 12.22 11.04 -17.45
CA THR A 160 13.58 11.12 -16.93
C THR A 160 13.69 12.30 -15.96
N PRO A 161 14.16 12.07 -14.71
CA PRO A 161 14.32 13.16 -13.75
C PRO A 161 15.12 14.29 -14.39
N ARG A 162 14.63 15.54 -14.36
CA ARG A 162 15.34 16.70 -14.93
C ARG A 162 16.79 16.81 -14.45
N LEU A 163 17.05 16.38 -13.20
CA LEU A 163 18.39 16.27 -12.64
C LEU A 163 19.35 15.38 -13.46
N VAL A 164 18.84 14.31 -14.08
CA VAL A 164 19.63 13.40 -14.93
C VAL A 164 19.85 13.99 -16.33
N GLN A 165 18.94 14.86 -16.80
CA GLN A 165 19.13 15.60 -18.04
C GLN A 165 20.18 16.71 -17.86
N ASP A 166 20.09 17.48 -16.78
CA ASP A 166 21.06 18.54 -16.45
C ASP A 166 22.49 17.99 -16.27
N LEU A 167 22.64 16.80 -15.66
CA LEU A 167 23.94 16.13 -15.50
C LEU A 167 24.53 15.61 -16.82
N ARG A 168 23.71 15.34 -17.83
CA ARG A 168 24.18 14.89 -19.15
C ARG A 168 24.59 16.07 -20.03
N GLU A 169 23.83 17.16 -20.00
CA GLU A 169 24.16 18.40 -20.71
C GLU A 169 25.46 19.03 -20.21
N ALA A 170 25.70 18.99 -18.90
CA ALA A 170 26.96 19.46 -18.30
C ALA A 170 28.19 18.62 -18.69
N ARG A 171 28.01 17.38 -19.16
CA ARG A 171 29.11 16.50 -19.62
C ARG A 171 29.34 16.54 -21.13
N SER A 172 28.35 16.96 -21.92
CA SER A 172 28.46 17.10 -23.37
C SER A 172 28.80 18.52 -23.83
N GLY A 173 28.83 19.50 -22.93
CA GLY A 173 29.24 20.88 -23.19
C GLY A 173 30.71 21.20 -22.86
N GLY A 174 31.57 20.18 -22.78
CA GLY A 174 33.02 20.32 -22.62
C GLY A 174 33.76 19.86 -23.87
#